data_AF-A0A2H0ARW1-F1
#
_entry.id   AF-A0A2H0ARW1-F1
#
_cell.length_a   1.000
_cell.length_b   1.000
_cell.length_c   1.000
_cell.angle_alpha   90.00
_cell.angle_beta   90.00
_cell.angle_gamma   90.00
#
_symmetry.space_group_name_H-M   'P 1'
#
loop_
_entity.id
_entity.type
_entity.pdbx_description
1 polymer ?
#
loop_
_entity_poly.entity_id
_entity_poly.type
_entity_poly.pdbx_seq_one_letter_code
_entity_poly.pdbx_strand_id
1 'polypeptide(L)'
;MKIIIFSVILSFLCSACAVGSSAKPISDQRGSGVNREGHAEGLSFHVEKLVTVLDRGSAVAISQIYDGENGDITGLGDRLRDRIETALVNMGFLVVPRRDLIVFMDERELGSAKRPEIKDLEAGAVISGRYYLPPGDKGSAEVHLRTLSLEENRVRGAVSFSEALPADWHKLVSSIKGNIYHKGIEQVSPSGGGPSLSASLDRNPACYPAGASVRIRLKTERGVHIYILNLAADNTVTLIYPNRIIKDSPMPVEDFEFPPAAFSKRLGLAVYPLKQDETSHEAFKIVASRKPVDFGFLPIPENEIYAGAKGERLEKVLDILKKTSNWSEATLGYYVGPNCSK
;
A
#
# COMPACT_ATOMS: atom_id res chain seq x y z
N MET A 1 9.32 25.50 -29.76
CA MET A 1 8.72 24.26 -29.25
C MET A 1 7.48 24.67 -28.47
N LYS A 2 6.27 24.46 -29.01
CA LYS A 2 5.02 24.91 -28.36
C LYS A 2 4.61 23.87 -27.33
N ILE A 3 4.66 24.23 -26.05
CA ILE A 3 4.13 23.42 -24.95
C ILE A 3 2.70 23.91 -24.71
N ILE A 4 1.74 23.05 -25.02
CA ILE A 4 0.32 23.25 -24.68
C ILE A 4 0.16 22.60 -23.29
N ILE A 5 -0.17 23.41 -22.28
CA ILE A 5 -0.55 22.95 -20.95
C ILE A 5 -2.08 23.07 -20.88
N PHE A 6 -2.78 21.93 -20.85
CA PHE A 6 -4.20 21.91 -20.51
C PHE A 6 -4.34 21.62 -19.01
N SER A 7 -4.85 22.62 -18.29
CA SER A 7 -5.34 22.48 -16.91
C SER A 7 -6.82 22.13 -17.00
N VAL A 8 -7.21 20.93 -16.55
CA VAL A 8 -8.62 20.55 -16.43
C VAL A 8 -9.03 20.77 -14.99
N ILE A 9 -9.68 21.91 -14.75
CA ILE A 9 -10.45 22.18 -13.54
C ILE A 9 -11.83 21.54 -13.75
N LEU A 10 -12.12 20.47 -13.00
CA LEU A 10 -13.43 19.83 -13.02
C LEU A 10 -14.37 20.57 -12.05
N SER A 11 -15.07 21.59 -12.56
CA SER A 11 -16.15 22.27 -11.85
C SER A 11 -17.46 21.49 -12.06
N PHE A 12 -17.95 20.81 -11.02
CA PHE A 12 -19.31 20.27 -11.01
C PHE A 12 -20.32 21.40 -10.80
N LEU A 13 -20.93 21.86 -11.88
CA LEU A 13 -22.14 22.68 -11.86
C LEU A 13 -23.37 21.76 -11.82
N CYS A 14 -24.02 21.70 -10.65
CA CYS A 14 -25.38 21.18 -10.51
C CYS A 14 -26.34 22.02 -11.37
N SER A 15 -26.95 21.41 -12.38
CA SER A 15 -28.14 21.94 -13.04
C SER A 15 -29.35 21.12 -12.61
N ALA A 16 -30.26 21.79 -11.94
CA ALA A 16 -31.59 21.33 -11.62
C ALA A 16 -32.42 21.12 -12.90
N CYS A 17 -33.23 20.07 -12.93
CA CYS A 17 -34.47 20.04 -13.70
C CYS A 17 -35.52 19.28 -12.88
N ALA A 18 -36.56 20.02 -12.51
CA ALA A 18 -37.77 19.54 -11.87
C ALA A 18 -38.83 19.24 -12.93
N VAL A 19 -39.39 18.03 -12.91
CA VAL A 19 -40.74 17.64 -13.41
C VAL A 19 -41.01 16.29 -12.69
N GLY A 20 -41.99 16.05 -11.82
CA GLY A 20 -43.37 16.48 -11.78
C GLY A 20 -44.26 15.34 -12.31
N SER A 21 -44.77 14.42 -11.48
CA SER A 21 -46.14 13.87 -11.63
C SER A 21 -46.56 12.84 -10.56
N SER A 22 -47.78 13.08 -10.07
CA SER A 22 -48.86 12.15 -9.73
C SER A 22 -48.74 11.16 -8.56
N ALA A 23 -49.49 11.48 -7.53
CA ALA A 23 -49.90 10.61 -6.44
C ALA A 23 -50.94 9.57 -6.87
N LYS A 24 -50.84 8.37 -6.30
CA LYS A 24 -51.98 7.48 -6.02
C LYS A 24 -51.83 6.89 -4.61
N PRO A 25 -52.92 6.79 -3.83
CA PRO A 25 -52.90 6.22 -2.50
C PRO A 25 -53.05 4.69 -2.59
N ILE A 26 -52.15 3.94 -1.93
CA ILE A 26 -52.29 2.49 -1.79
C ILE A 26 -52.12 2.13 -0.32
N SER A 27 -53.28 1.85 0.27
CA SER A 27 -53.60 0.90 1.35
C SER A 27 -52.52 0.49 2.35
N ASP A 28 -52.83 0.80 3.61
CA ASP A 28 -52.47 0.06 4.82
C ASP A 28 -52.47 -1.46 4.59
N GLN A 29 -51.30 -2.07 4.70
CA GLN A 29 -51.15 -3.45 5.15
C GLN A 29 -50.27 -3.46 6.40
N ARG A 30 -50.93 -3.61 7.55
CA ARG A 30 -50.32 -4.04 8.81
C ARG A 30 -49.78 -5.46 8.63
N GLY A 31 -48.54 -5.57 8.15
CA GLY A 31 -47.74 -6.77 8.34
C GLY A 31 -47.06 -6.69 9.70
N SER A 32 -47.43 -7.58 10.62
CA SER A 32 -46.66 -7.81 11.85
C SER A 32 -45.32 -8.45 11.47
N GLY A 33 -44.34 -7.62 11.12
CA GLY A 33 -42.95 -8.02 11.03
C GLY A 33 -42.50 -8.40 12.44
N VAL A 34 -42.24 -9.68 12.65
CA VAL A 34 -41.48 -10.13 13.81
C VAL A 34 -40.10 -9.50 13.67
N ASN A 35 -39.89 -8.36 14.34
CA ASN A 35 -38.58 -7.80 14.60
C ASN A 35 -37.81 -8.82 15.44
N ARG A 36 -37.16 -9.79 14.78
CA ARG A 36 -35.96 -10.39 15.32
C ARG A 36 -34.89 -9.31 15.26
N GLU A 37 -34.91 -8.42 16.25
CA GLU A 37 -33.71 -7.71 16.68
C GLU A 37 -32.71 -8.79 17.11
N GLY A 38 -32.03 -9.39 16.13
CA GLY A 38 -30.80 -10.10 16.39
C GLY A 38 -29.87 -9.03 16.95
N HIS A 39 -29.65 -9.05 18.27
CA HIS A 39 -28.64 -8.21 18.89
C HIS A 39 -27.34 -8.48 18.12
N ALA A 40 -26.93 -7.50 17.31
CA ALA A 40 -25.65 -7.57 16.64
C ALA A 40 -24.60 -7.73 17.74
N GLU A 41 -23.97 -8.91 17.79
CA GLU A 41 -22.94 -9.20 18.76
C GLU A 41 -21.84 -8.16 18.55
N GLY A 42 -21.59 -7.32 19.57
CA GLY A 42 -20.64 -6.22 19.43
C GLY A 42 -19.20 -6.74 19.28
N LEU A 43 -18.31 -5.92 18.72
CA LEU A 43 -16.87 -6.19 18.56
C LEU A 43 -16.23 -6.96 19.73
N SER A 44 -16.53 -6.60 20.98
CA SER A 44 -15.98 -7.25 22.17
C SER A 44 -16.22 -8.76 22.20
N PHE A 45 -17.39 -9.22 21.76
CA PHE A 45 -17.71 -10.64 21.69
C PHE A 45 -16.84 -11.37 20.66
N HIS A 46 -16.60 -10.75 19.51
CA HIS A 46 -15.73 -11.32 18.48
C HIS A 46 -14.25 -11.30 18.89
N VAL A 47 -13.81 -10.26 19.59
CA VAL A 47 -12.46 -10.19 20.17
C VAL A 47 -12.26 -11.28 21.23
N GLU A 48 -13.26 -11.54 22.07
CA GLU A 48 -13.21 -12.62 23.06
C GLU A 48 -12.96 -13.97 22.39
N LYS A 49 -13.76 -14.31 21.36
CA LYS A 49 -13.56 -15.52 20.54
C LYS A 49 -12.13 -15.61 19.98
N LEU A 50 -11.61 -14.49 19.49
CA LEU A 50 -10.29 -14.39 18.87
C LEU A 50 -9.14 -14.67 19.86
N VAL A 51 -9.32 -14.40 21.16
CA VAL A 51 -8.30 -14.55 22.20
C VAL A 51 -8.56 -15.66 23.21
N THR A 52 -9.63 -16.44 23.07
CA THR A 52 -9.90 -17.64 23.91
C THR A 52 -8.74 -18.65 23.94
N VAL A 53 -7.89 -18.60 22.93
CA VAL A 53 -6.71 -19.45 22.73
C VAL A 53 -5.42 -18.89 23.35
N LEU A 54 -5.48 -17.71 23.96
CA LEU A 54 -4.36 -17.03 24.59
C LEU A 54 -4.46 -17.11 26.11
N ASP A 55 -3.31 -17.23 26.78
CA ASP A 55 -3.26 -17.18 28.24
C ASP A 55 -3.62 -15.79 28.74
N ARG A 56 -4.49 -15.71 29.75
CA ARG A 56 -4.85 -14.43 30.38
C ARG A 56 -3.59 -13.78 30.97
N GLY A 57 -3.47 -12.46 30.79
CA GLY A 57 -2.28 -11.71 31.20
C GLY A 57 -1.11 -11.76 30.20
N SER A 58 -1.21 -12.54 29.12
CA SER A 58 -0.24 -12.47 28.04
C SER A 58 -0.25 -11.10 27.35
N ALA A 59 0.92 -10.67 26.89
CA ALA A 59 1.05 -9.48 26.08
C ALA A 59 0.60 -9.76 24.64
N VAL A 60 -0.25 -8.89 24.10
CA VAL A 60 -0.82 -8.98 22.76
C VAL A 60 -0.47 -7.71 22.00
N ALA A 61 0.19 -7.89 20.87
CA ALA A 61 0.40 -6.82 19.90
C ALA A 61 -0.75 -6.78 18.89
N ILE A 62 -1.15 -5.59 18.46
CA ILE A 62 -2.11 -5.45 17.36
C ILE A 62 -1.43 -4.73 16.21
N SER A 63 -1.30 -5.43 15.09
CA SER A 63 -0.83 -4.90 13.82
C SER A 63 -1.85 -3.94 13.20
N GLN A 64 -1.49 -3.32 12.08
CA GLN A 64 -2.41 -2.46 11.34
C GLN A 64 -3.63 -3.26 10.85
N ILE A 65 -4.80 -2.63 10.96
CA ILE A 65 -6.02 -3.06 10.30
C ILE A 65 -6.18 -2.17 9.07
N TYR A 66 -6.25 -2.76 7.88
CA TYR A 66 -6.23 -2.02 6.62
C TYR A 66 -7.45 -2.37 5.76
N ASP A 67 -7.71 -1.55 4.75
CA ASP A 67 -8.73 -1.83 3.73
C ASP A 67 -8.29 -3.05 2.91
N GLY A 68 -9.05 -4.13 2.98
CA GLY A 68 -8.72 -5.39 2.31
C GLY A 68 -8.78 -5.30 0.78
N GLU A 69 -9.52 -4.34 0.21
CA GLU A 69 -9.61 -4.15 -1.24
C GLU A 69 -8.39 -3.40 -1.77
N ASN A 70 -8.05 -2.28 -1.11
CA ASN A 70 -6.99 -1.39 -1.61
C ASN A 70 -5.63 -1.59 -0.95
N GLY A 71 -5.57 -2.24 0.21
CA GLY A 71 -4.39 -2.29 1.06
C GLY A 71 -4.16 -1.00 1.87
N ASP A 72 -5.11 -0.07 1.86
CA ASP A 72 -4.95 1.26 2.45
C ASP A 72 -5.02 1.23 3.98
N ILE A 73 -4.08 1.91 4.60
CA ILE A 73 -4.05 2.16 6.04
C ILE A 73 -4.84 3.45 6.27
N THR A 74 -6.04 3.34 6.84
CA THR A 74 -6.98 4.46 6.96
C THR A 74 -7.25 4.81 8.42
N GLY A 75 -7.88 5.97 8.66
CA GLY A 75 -8.41 6.32 9.97
C GLY A 75 -9.49 5.36 10.49
N LEU A 76 -10.20 4.65 9.60
CA LEU A 76 -11.16 3.62 10.01
C LEU A 76 -10.45 2.40 10.57
N GLY A 77 -9.36 1.97 9.93
CA GLY A 77 -8.48 0.92 10.41
C GLY A 77 -7.92 1.22 11.81
N ASP A 78 -7.43 2.45 12.02
CA ASP A 78 -6.95 2.91 13.33
C ASP A 78 -8.05 2.87 14.40
N ARG A 79 -9.27 3.31 14.06
CA ARG A 79 -10.41 3.26 14.99
C ARG A 79 -10.78 1.82 15.36
N LEU A 80 -10.79 0.90 14.39
CA LEU A 80 -11.04 -0.53 14.66
C LEU A 80 -9.96 -1.08 15.60
N ARG A 81 -8.69 -0.72 15.35
CA ARG A 81 -7.57 -1.07 16.22
C ARG A 81 -7.75 -0.51 17.65
N ASP A 82 -8.08 0.77 17.82
CA ASP A 82 -8.31 1.39 19.14
C ASP A 82 -9.36 0.62 19.94
N ARG A 83 -10.44 0.17 19.28
CA ARG A 83 -11.52 -0.58 19.92
C ARG A 83 -11.11 -2.00 20.28
N ILE A 84 -10.31 -2.66 19.45
CA ILE A 84 -9.74 -3.99 19.76
C ILE A 84 -8.79 -3.86 20.96
N GLU A 85 -7.91 -2.85 20.97
CA GLU A 85 -7.02 -2.56 22.11
C GLU A 85 -7.81 -2.36 23.40
N THR A 86 -8.87 -1.55 23.37
CA THR A 86 -9.77 -1.31 24.52
C THR A 86 -10.45 -2.60 24.98
N ALA A 87 -10.95 -3.42 24.06
CA ALA A 87 -11.59 -4.70 24.40
C ALA A 87 -10.62 -5.67 25.08
N LEU A 88 -9.37 -5.76 24.59
CA LEU A 88 -8.34 -6.61 25.18
C LEU A 88 -7.94 -6.16 26.59
N VAL A 89 -7.77 -4.85 26.79
CA VAL A 89 -7.48 -4.28 28.12
C VAL A 89 -8.61 -4.60 29.10
N ASN A 90 -9.88 -4.44 28.68
CA ASN A 90 -11.04 -4.77 29.51
C ASN A 90 -11.14 -6.27 29.85
N MET A 91 -10.55 -7.14 29.02
CA MET A 91 -10.45 -8.58 29.27
C MET A 91 -9.22 -8.98 30.11
N GLY A 92 -8.37 -8.02 30.48
CA GLY A 92 -7.18 -8.25 31.32
C GLY A 92 -5.92 -8.67 30.55
N PHE A 93 -5.87 -8.44 29.23
CA PHE A 93 -4.64 -8.62 28.45
C PHE A 93 -3.74 -7.38 28.55
N LEU A 94 -2.43 -7.59 28.46
CA LEU A 94 -1.47 -6.51 28.30
C LEU A 94 -1.38 -6.16 26.81
N VAL A 95 -1.65 -4.92 26.43
CA VAL A 95 -1.56 -4.50 25.02
C VAL A 95 -0.22 -3.83 24.77
N VAL A 96 0.54 -4.35 23.81
CA VAL A 96 1.85 -3.78 23.45
C VAL A 96 1.67 -2.38 22.84
N PRO A 97 2.40 -1.35 23.30
CA PRO A 97 2.31 -0.01 22.76
C PRO A 97 2.60 0.06 21.26
N ARG A 98 1.84 0.90 20.54
CA ARG A 98 1.99 1.04 19.08
C ARG A 98 3.39 1.47 18.65
N ARG A 99 4.03 2.33 19.43
CA ARG A 99 5.38 2.84 19.14
C ARG A 99 6.41 1.71 19.13
N ASP A 100 6.25 0.73 20.01
CA ASP A 100 7.19 -0.39 20.14
C ASP A 100 7.03 -1.33 18.93
N LEU A 101 5.79 -1.47 18.43
CA LEU A 101 5.51 -2.14 17.16
C LEU A 101 6.07 -1.41 15.94
N ILE A 102 6.00 -0.08 15.91
CA ILE A 102 6.57 0.72 14.81
C ILE A 102 8.09 0.59 14.81
N VAL A 103 8.73 0.81 15.96
CA VAL A 103 10.19 0.63 16.11
C VAL A 103 10.60 -0.78 15.69
N PHE A 104 9.84 -1.80 16.09
CA PHE A 104 10.10 -3.18 15.68
C PHE A 104 10.00 -3.39 14.16
N MET A 105 8.98 -2.80 13.51
CA MET A 105 8.82 -2.87 12.07
C MET A 105 9.95 -2.09 11.36
N ASP A 106 10.20 -0.85 11.74
CA ASP A 106 11.20 0.05 11.17
C ASP A 106 12.65 -0.47 11.37
N GLU A 107 12.98 -1.05 12.53
CA GLU A 107 14.31 -1.61 12.78
C GLU A 107 14.55 -2.94 12.03
N ARG A 108 13.49 -3.70 11.74
CA ARG A 108 13.57 -4.82 10.78
C ARG A 108 13.86 -4.33 9.37
N GLU A 109 13.44 -3.11 9.04
CA GLU A 109 13.56 -2.49 7.72
C GLU A 109 14.95 -1.88 7.48
N LEU A 110 15.60 -1.32 8.51
CA LEU A 110 16.89 -0.62 8.37
C LEU A 110 18.13 -1.51 8.12
N GLY A 111 17.95 -2.82 7.90
CA GLY A 111 19.05 -3.71 7.54
C GLY A 111 20.18 -3.77 8.58
N SER A 112 19.89 -3.43 9.84
CA SER A 112 20.86 -3.54 10.92
C SER A 112 21.34 -4.99 11.02
N ALA A 113 22.62 -5.18 11.36
CA ALA A 113 23.22 -6.52 11.48
C ALA A 113 22.49 -7.42 12.51
N LYS A 114 21.65 -6.82 13.35
CA LYS A 114 20.78 -7.50 14.32
C LYS A 114 19.34 -7.04 14.09
N ARG A 115 18.65 -7.69 13.15
CA ARG A 115 17.20 -7.49 12.94
C ARG A 115 16.49 -7.83 14.25
N PRO A 116 15.64 -6.94 14.78
CA PRO A 116 14.88 -7.30 15.96
C PRO A 116 14.04 -8.54 15.67
N GLU A 117 14.14 -9.50 16.57
CA GLU A 117 13.37 -10.72 16.53
C GLU A 117 12.01 -10.43 17.12
N ILE A 118 10.96 -11.09 16.63
CA ILE A 118 9.60 -10.86 17.13
C ILE A 118 9.50 -11.07 18.67
N LYS A 119 10.44 -11.83 19.25
CA LYS A 119 10.61 -12.00 20.70
C LYS A 119 10.91 -10.69 21.45
N ASP A 120 11.50 -9.70 20.80
CA ASP A 120 11.84 -8.39 21.37
C ASP A 120 10.58 -7.54 21.64
N LEU A 121 9.43 -7.88 21.04
CA LEU A 121 8.15 -7.23 21.36
C LEU A 121 7.57 -7.69 22.70
N GLU A 122 8.17 -8.70 23.34
CA GLU A 122 7.65 -9.38 24.54
C GLU A 122 6.18 -9.84 24.41
N ALA A 123 5.66 -9.92 23.19
CA ALA A 123 4.29 -10.31 22.88
C ALA A 123 4.18 -11.83 22.71
N GLY A 124 3.18 -12.44 23.33
CA GLY A 124 2.82 -13.84 23.08
C GLY A 124 2.08 -14.05 21.77
N ALA A 125 1.37 -13.01 21.31
CA ALA A 125 0.58 -13.06 20.07
C ALA A 125 0.50 -11.71 19.35
N VAL A 126 0.24 -11.77 18.05
CA VAL A 126 -0.08 -10.61 17.20
C VAL A 126 -1.47 -10.78 16.59
N ILE A 127 -2.35 -9.82 16.83
CA ILE A 127 -3.62 -9.69 16.12
C ILE A 127 -3.39 -8.84 14.87
N SER A 128 -3.87 -9.31 13.73
CA SER A 128 -3.88 -8.54 12.48
C SER A 128 -5.23 -8.70 11.81
N GLY A 129 -5.56 -7.81 10.89
CA GLY A 129 -6.84 -7.90 10.20
C GLY A 129 -6.97 -6.94 9.04
N ARG A 130 -8.12 -7.05 8.40
CA ARG A 130 -8.54 -6.20 7.29
C ARG A 130 -10.04 -5.99 7.36
N TYR A 131 -10.51 -4.91 6.78
CA TYR A 131 -11.93 -4.64 6.64
C TYR A 131 -12.29 -4.44 5.17
N TYR A 132 -13.53 -4.73 4.80
CA TYR A 132 -14.09 -4.44 3.48
C TYR A 132 -15.34 -3.57 3.64
N LEU A 133 -15.60 -2.72 2.65
CA LEU A 133 -16.82 -1.91 2.58
C LEU A 133 -17.73 -2.53 1.51
N PRO A 134 -18.77 -3.29 1.90
CA PRO A 134 -19.60 -3.97 0.92
C PRO A 134 -20.21 -2.97 -0.09
N PRO A 135 -20.19 -3.29 -1.40
CA PRO A 135 -20.71 -2.38 -2.41
C PRO A 135 -22.19 -2.09 -2.17
N GLY A 136 -22.54 -0.82 -2.03
CA GLY A 136 -23.91 -0.37 -1.80
C GLY A 136 -24.35 -0.32 -0.33
N ASP A 137 -23.57 -0.84 0.61
CA ASP A 137 -23.81 -0.62 2.04
C ASP A 137 -23.20 0.74 2.45
N LYS A 138 -24.01 1.56 3.13
CA LYS A 138 -23.62 2.91 3.57
C LYS A 138 -23.31 2.99 5.05
N GLY A 139 -23.26 1.87 5.76
CA GLY A 139 -23.18 1.89 7.21
C GLY A 139 -22.56 0.68 7.88
N SER A 140 -21.99 -0.27 7.13
CA SER A 140 -21.29 -1.41 7.72
C SER A 140 -19.95 -1.69 7.05
N ALA A 141 -19.06 -2.36 7.79
CA ALA A 141 -17.85 -2.94 7.26
C ALA A 141 -17.77 -4.42 7.65
N GLU A 142 -17.33 -5.27 6.73
CA GLU A 142 -16.96 -6.66 7.03
C GLU A 142 -15.53 -6.69 7.56
N VAL A 143 -15.36 -7.06 8.84
CA VAL A 143 -14.06 -7.07 9.51
C VAL A 143 -13.58 -8.52 9.65
N HIS A 144 -12.35 -8.78 9.20
CA HIS A 144 -11.69 -10.07 9.33
C HIS A 144 -10.43 -9.92 10.18
N LEU A 145 -10.41 -10.60 11.33
CA LEU A 145 -9.28 -10.58 12.26
C LEU A 145 -8.68 -11.98 12.39
N ARG A 146 -7.38 -12.03 12.67
CA ARG A 146 -6.65 -13.26 12.98
C ARG A 146 -5.62 -13.03 14.08
N THR A 147 -5.40 -14.04 14.89
CA THR A 147 -4.37 -14.08 15.94
C THR A 147 -3.26 -15.04 15.52
N LEU A 148 -2.03 -14.55 15.47
CA LEU A 148 -0.81 -15.32 15.24
C LEU A 148 -0.10 -15.52 16.58
N SER A 149 0.13 -16.77 17.00
CA SER A 149 1.05 -17.06 18.10
C SER A 149 2.48 -16.86 17.62
N LEU A 150 3.26 -16.10 18.38
CA LEU A 150 4.64 -15.78 18.02
C LEU A 150 5.61 -16.90 18.40
N GLU A 151 5.31 -17.62 19.48
CA GLU A 151 6.08 -18.79 19.91
C GLU A 151 6.02 -19.93 18.88
N GLU A 152 4.82 -20.24 18.39
CA GLU A 152 4.61 -21.37 17.49
C GLU A 152 4.60 -20.99 16.01
N ASN A 153 4.63 -19.70 15.71
CA ASN A 153 4.55 -19.16 14.35
C ASN A 153 3.34 -19.70 13.55
N ARG A 154 2.17 -19.83 14.20
CA ARG A 154 0.93 -20.30 13.56
C ARG A 154 -0.31 -19.50 13.96
N VAL A 155 -1.29 -19.47 13.07
CA VAL A 155 -2.59 -18.86 13.33
C VAL A 155 -3.34 -19.68 14.39
N ARG A 156 -3.78 -19.02 15.45
CA ARG A 156 -4.50 -19.62 16.59
C ARG A 156 -6.00 -19.33 16.58
N GLY A 157 -6.39 -18.20 16.02
CA GLY A 157 -7.78 -17.78 15.96
C GLY A 157 -8.04 -16.92 14.73
N ALA A 158 -9.26 -16.98 14.22
CA ALA A 158 -9.75 -16.11 13.17
C ALA A 158 -11.24 -15.85 13.39
N VAL A 159 -11.66 -14.61 13.18
CA VAL A 159 -13.07 -14.20 13.27
C VAL A 159 -13.43 -13.29 12.09
N SER A 160 -14.69 -13.34 11.68
CA SER A 160 -15.24 -12.45 10.65
C SER A 160 -16.62 -12.00 11.09
N PHE A 161 -16.89 -10.70 11.03
CA PHE A 161 -18.15 -10.12 11.50
C PHE A 161 -18.45 -8.81 10.77
N SER A 162 -19.72 -8.41 10.77
CA SER A 162 -20.14 -7.10 10.25
C SER A 162 -20.18 -6.10 11.41
N GLU A 163 -19.55 -4.95 11.21
CA GLU A 163 -19.48 -3.87 12.20
C GLU A 163 -20.23 -2.65 11.68
N ALA A 164 -21.16 -2.13 12.48
CA ALA A 164 -21.83 -0.87 12.17
C ALA A 164 -20.83 0.30 12.25
N LEU A 165 -20.77 1.09 11.18
CA LEU A 165 -19.86 2.21 11.05
C LEU A 165 -20.44 3.49 11.69
N PRO A 166 -19.59 4.38 12.22
CA PRO A 166 -20.04 5.67 12.73
C PRO A 166 -20.53 6.57 11.59
N ALA A 167 -21.33 7.59 11.90
CA ALA A 167 -21.90 8.51 10.90
C ALA A 167 -20.86 9.22 10.03
N ASP A 168 -19.63 9.40 10.52
CA ASP A 168 -18.53 10.09 9.85
C ASP A 168 -17.52 9.13 9.16
N TRP A 169 -17.89 7.87 8.96
CA TRP A 169 -16.97 6.85 8.46
C TRP A 169 -16.29 7.19 7.12
N HIS A 170 -16.96 7.93 6.24
CA HIS A 170 -16.38 8.38 4.97
C HIS A 170 -15.09 9.19 5.17
N LYS A 171 -15.06 10.04 6.20
CA LYS A 171 -13.86 10.82 6.54
C LYS A 171 -12.73 9.90 6.99
N LEU A 172 -13.07 8.90 7.82
CA LEU A 172 -12.12 7.92 8.34
C LEU A 172 -11.49 7.08 7.23
N VAL A 173 -12.29 6.64 6.25
CA VAL A 173 -11.80 5.88 5.09
C VAL A 173 -10.95 6.74 4.16
N SER A 174 -11.35 7.99 3.91
CA SER A 174 -10.59 8.92 3.06
C SER A 174 -9.25 9.39 3.65
N SER A 175 -9.07 9.22 4.97
CA SER A 175 -7.84 9.58 5.68
C SER A 175 -6.77 8.49 5.50
N ILE A 176 -6.27 8.33 4.28
CA ILE A 176 -5.21 7.37 3.93
C ILE A 176 -3.87 7.85 4.50
N LYS A 177 -3.19 6.97 5.25
CA LYS A 177 -1.89 7.21 5.90
C LYS A 177 -0.75 6.40 5.26
N GLY A 178 -1.08 5.53 4.31
CA GLY A 178 -0.14 4.66 3.61
C GLY A 178 -0.84 3.45 3.04
N ASN A 179 -0.07 2.53 2.46
CA ASN A 179 -0.59 1.30 1.88
C ASN A 179 0.31 0.11 2.23
N ILE A 180 -0.28 -0.99 2.71
CA ILE A 180 0.45 -2.19 3.16
C ILE A 180 1.18 -2.87 1.98
N TYR A 181 0.59 -2.84 0.78
CA TYR A 181 1.19 -3.44 -0.41
C TYR A 181 2.35 -2.59 -0.93
N HIS A 182 2.19 -1.26 -0.95
CA HIS A 182 3.27 -0.34 -1.31
C HIS A 182 4.49 -0.52 -0.39
N LYS A 183 4.29 -0.51 0.93
CA LYS A 183 5.35 -0.80 1.92
C LYS A 183 5.96 -2.17 1.71
N GLY A 184 5.13 -3.18 1.46
CA GLY A 184 5.60 -4.53 1.16
C GLY A 184 6.47 -4.59 -0.10
N ILE A 185 6.14 -3.85 -1.16
CA ILE A 185 6.94 -3.75 -2.38
C ILE A 185 8.26 -3.04 -2.10
N GLU A 186 8.25 -1.97 -1.32
CA GLU A 186 9.47 -1.26 -0.94
C GLU A 186 10.42 -2.17 -0.17
N GLN A 187 9.89 -2.98 0.75
CA GLN A 187 10.64 -3.80 1.71
C GLN A 187 10.94 -5.23 1.27
N VAL A 188 10.22 -5.77 0.27
CA VAL A 188 10.45 -7.15 -0.15
C VAL A 188 11.86 -7.28 -0.71
N SER A 189 12.65 -8.13 -0.09
CA SER A 189 13.99 -8.48 -0.56
C SER A 189 14.00 -9.84 -1.24
N PRO A 190 14.92 -10.07 -2.18
CA PRO A 190 15.03 -11.33 -2.88
C PRO A 190 15.37 -12.49 -1.93
N SER A 191 14.86 -13.67 -2.26
CA SER A 191 15.32 -14.93 -1.67
C SER A 191 16.36 -15.58 -2.59
N GLY A 192 17.58 -15.79 -2.10
CA GLY A 192 18.66 -16.49 -2.81
C GLY A 192 19.68 -15.60 -3.53
N GLY A 193 20.46 -16.21 -4.43
CA GLY A 193 21.59 -15.58 -5.14
C GLY A 193 21.18 -14.95 -6.48
N GLY A 194 20.67 -13.72 -6.44
CA GLY A 194 20.35 -12.94 -7.62
C GLY A 194 21.58 -12.48 -8.43
N PRO A 195 21.38 -11.78 -9.56
CA PRO A 195 22.46 -11.15 -10.33
C PRO A 195 23.15 -10.05 -9.52
N SER A 196 24.39 -9.69 -9.86
CA SER A 196 24.98 -8.47 -9.29
C SER A 196 24.15 -7.26 -9.71
N LEU A 197 23.87 -6.35 -8.78
CA LEU A 197 23.15 -5.12 -9.08
C LEU A 197 23.69 -3.99 -8.21
N SER A 198 24.06 -2.88 -8.85
CA SER A 198 24.27 -1.60 -8.19
C SER A 198 23.56 -0.51 -8.98
N ALA A 199 23.00 0.47 -8.28
CA ALA A 199 22.23 1.54 -8.90
C ALA A 199 22.52 2.86 -8.19
N SER A 200 22.47 3.96 -8.94
CA SER A 200 22.62 5.31 -8.39
C SER A 200 21.85 6.32 -9.22
N LEU A 201 21.45 7.41 -8.57
CA LEU A 201 20.86 8.57 -9.24
C LEU A 201 21.96 9.58 -9.61
N ASP A 202 21.66 10.49 -10.53
CA ASP A 202 22.63 11.49 -11.01
C ASP A 202 22.82 12.69 -10.09
N ARG A 203 22.16 12.71 -8.92
CA ARG A 203 22.33 13.69 -7.84
C ARG A 203 22.58 13.01 -6.49
N ASN A 204 23.37 13.66 -5.65
CA ASN A 204 23.60 13.26 -4.25
C ASN A 204 23.73 14.54 -3.37
N PRO A 205 22.74 14.87 -2.51
CA PRO A 205 21.50 14.12 -2.26
C PRO A 205 20.58 14.09 -3.48
N ALA A 206 19.75 13.05 -3.59
CA ALA A 206 18.76 12.91 -4.66
C ALA A 206 17.57 13.85 -4.42
N CYS A 207 17.71 15.13 -4.76
CA CYS A 207 16.67 16.15 -4.66
C CYS A 207 16.48 16.84 -6.02
N TYR A 208 15.24 16.87 -6.50
CA TYR A 208 14.87 17.34 -7.83
C TYR A 208 13.79 18.42 -7.78
N PRO A 209 13.96 19.58 -8.45
CA PRO A 209 12.84 20.49 -8.66
C PRO A 209 11.79 19.85 -9.59
N ALA A 210 10.55 20.33 -9.56
CA ALA A 210 9.48 19.83 -10.42
C ALA A 210 9.88 19.91 -11.92
N GLY A 211 9.68 18.81 -12.65
CA GLY A 211 10.02 18.67 -14.06
C GLY A 211 11.52 18.46 -14.33
N ALA A 212 12.36 18.31 -13.30
CA ALA A 212 13.77 18.02 -13.51
C ALA A 212 13.95 16.64 -14.15
N SER A 213 14.91 16.55 -15.07
CA SER A 213 15.33 15.28 -15.64
C SER A 213 16.13 14.47 -14.62
N VAL A 214 15.87 13.17 -14.58
CA VAL A 214 16.56 12.21 -13.73
C VAL A 214 17.30 11.20 -14.59
N ARG A 215 18.52 10.82 -14.18
CA ARG A 215 19.23 9.68 -14.77
C ARG A 215 19.51 8.63 -13.71
N ILE A 216 19.24 7.39 -14.06
CA ILE A 216 19.48 6.20 -13.25
C ILE A 216 20.65 5.44 -13.87
N ARG A 217 21.75 5.33 -13.14
CA ARG A 217 22.93 4.56 -13.56
C ARG A 217 22.91 3.20 -12.89
N LEU A 218 22.92 2.15 -13.70
CA LEU A 218 22.87 0.75 -13.27
C LEU A 218 24.15 0.04 -13.67
N LYS A 219 24.65 -0.83 -12.78
CA LYS A 219 25.64 -1.85 -13.12
C LYS A 219 25.14 -3.23 -12.74
N THR A 220 25.20 -4.17 -13.67
CA THR A 220 24.73 -5.54 -13.48
C THR A 220 25.49 -6.53 -14.38
N GLU A 221 25.25 -7.83 -14.24
CA GLU A 221 25.83 -8.84 -15.13
C GLU A 221 25.13 -8.84 -16.52
N ARG A 222 25.82 -9.31 -17.57
CA ARG A 222 25.20 -9.41 -18.91
C ARG A 222 24.11 -10.47 -18.93
N GLY A 223 23.11 -10.25 -19.78
CA GLY A 223 22.03 -11.21 -20.03
C GLY A 223 20.90 -11.17 -18.99
N VAL A 224 20.88 -10.18 -18.11
CA VAL A 224 19.78 -10.00 -17.14
C VAL A 224 18.66 -9.14 -17.69
N HIS A 225 17.45 -9.41 -17.23
CA HIS A 225 16.30 -8.53 -17.38
C HIS A 225 16.31 -7.49 -16.26
N ILE A 226 16.02 -6.24 -16.62
CA ILE A 226 15.93 -5.12 -15.69
C ILE A 226 14.51 -4.57 -15.73
N TYR A 227 13.96 -4.28 -14.56
CA TYR A 227 12.70 -3.59 -14.38
C TYR A 227 12.93 -2.37 -13.47
N ILE A 228 12.44 -1.20 -13.89
CA ILE A 228 12.47 0.03 -13.08
C ILE A 228 11.03 0.37 -12.74
N LEU A 229 10.70 0.27 -11.47
CA LEU A 229 9.39 0.62 -10.92
C LEU A 229 9.48 2.00 -10.26
N ASN A 230 8.48 2.86 -10.49
CA ASN A 230 8.28 4.04 -9.64
C ASN A 230 7.39 3.66 -8.45
N LEU A 231 7.83 3.99 -7.24
CA LEU A 231 7.05 3.93 -6.01
C LEU A 231 6.68 5.39 -5.64
N ALA A 232 5.47 5.80 -5.99
CA ALA A 232 5.04 7.19 -5.90
C ALA A 232 4.48 7.55 -4.51
N ALA A 233 4.49 8.84 -4.17
CA ALA A 233 4.06 9.32 -2.86
C ALA A 233 2.55 9.13 -2.59
N ASP A 234 1.75 8.88 -3.63
CA ASP A 234 0.32 8.53 -3.51
C ASP A 234 0.08 7.03 -3.30
N ASN A 235 1.14 6.29 -2.94
CA ASN A 235 1.17 4.84 -2.77
C ASN A 235 0.90 4.04 -4.04
N THR A 236 1.09 4.62 -5.23
CA THR A 236 0.96 3.90 -6.49
C THR A 236 2.27 3.35 -7.00
N VAL A 237 2.18 2.34 -7.88
CA VAL A 237 3.34 1.77 -8.57
C VAL A 237 3.17 1.83 -10.08
N THR A 238 4.21 2.24 -10.79
CA THR A 238 4.24 2.27 -12.27
C THR A 238 5.49 1.57 -12.81
N LEU A 239 5.41 1.05 -14.03
CA LEU A 239 6.54 0.45 -14.73
C LEU A 239 7.17 1.48 -15.68
N ILE A 240 8.40 1.90 -15.40
CA ILE A 240 9.16 2.86 -16.22
C ILE A 240 9.97 2.15 -17.31
N TYR A 241 10.57 1.00 -16.95
CA TYR A 241 11.37 0.18 -17.85
C TYR A 241 11.08 -1.29 -17.56
N PRO A 242 10.86 -2.14 -18.57
CA PRO A 242 10.72 -1.81 -20.00
C PRO A 242 9.47 -0.95 -20.27
N ASN A 243 9.40 -0.34 -21.45
CA ASN A 243 8.27 0.50 -21.87
C ASN A 243 7.91 0.28 -23.35
N ARG A 244 7.03 1.10 -23.94
CA ARG A 244 6.66 0.90 -25.36
C ARG A 244 7.84 1.10 -26.31
N ILE A 245 8.76 2.00 -25.97
CA ILE A 245 9.90 2.38 -26.82
C ILE A 245 10.99 1.32 -26.72
N ILE A 246 11.28 0.86 -25.51
CA ILE A 246 12.33 -0.13 -25.22
C ILE A 246 11.66 -1.34 -24.57
N LYS A 247 11.51 -2.40 -25.36
CA LYS A 247 10.88 -3.66 -24.94
C LYS A 247 11.79 -4.46 -24.01
N ASP A 248 11.19 -5.35 -23.23
CA ASP A 248 11.91 -6.28 -22.38
C ASP A 248 12.88 -7.12 -23.22
N SER A 249 14.16 -7.09 -22.86
CA SER A 249 15.19 -7.94 -23.44
C SER A 249 16.36 -8.10 -22.46
N PRO A 250 17.07 -9.23 -22.48
CA PRO A 250 18.30 -9.40 -21.71
C PRO A 250 19.31 -8.30 -22.04
N MET A 251 19.84 -7.63 -21.01
CA MET A 251 20.78 -6.52 -21.17
C MET A 251 22.09 -7.02 -21.79
N PRO A 252 22.54 -6.48 -22.94
CA PRO A 252 23.78 -6.91 -23.58
C PRO A 252 25.04 -6.30 -22.92
N VAL A 253 24.86 -5.32 -22.04
CA VAL A 253 25.91 -4.52 -21.41
C VAL A 253 25.80 -4.58 -19.89
N GLU A 254 26.93 -4.39 -19.22
CA GLU A 254 27.02 -4.39 -17.76
C GLU A 254 26.67 -3.02 -17.17
N ASP A 255 27.14 -1.94 -17.80
CA ASP A 255 26.81 -0.56 -17.43
C ASP A 255 25.66 -0.05 -18.31
N PHE A 256 24.60 0.46 -17.68
CA PHE A 256 23.44 1.01 -18.35
C PHE A 256 22.98 2.31 -17.69
N GLU A 257 22.60 3.30 -18.50
CA GLU A 257 21.98 4.53 -18.02
C GLU A 257 20.57 4.64 -18.58
N PHE A 258 19.59 4.90 -17.70
CA PHE A 258 18.22 5.19 -18.07
C PHE A 258 17.89 6.67 -17.80
N PRO A 259 17.27 7.38 -18.76
CA PRO A 259 17.01 6.97 -20.15
C PRO A 259 18.30 6.80 -20.98
N PRO A 260 18.38 5.84 -21.90
CA PRO A 260 19.55 5.65 -22.76
C PRO A 260 19.74 6.81 -23.75
N ALA A 261 20.99 7.26 -23.91
CA ALA A 261 21.34 8.40 -24.76
C ALA A 261 20.87 8.26 -26.23
N ALA A 262 20.87 7.03 -26.76
CA ALA A 262 20.37 6.72 -28.10
C ALA A 262 18.89 7.11 -28.31
N PHE A 263 18.11 7.21 -27.23
CA PHE A 263 16.70 7.55 -27.24
C PHE A 263 16.40 8.93 -26.66
N SER A 264 17.40 9.76 -26.35
CA SER A 264 17.27 11.08 -25.71
C SER A 264 16.28 12.05 -26.38
N LYS A 265 16.07 11.94 -27.69
CA LYS A 265 15.09 12.76 -28.44
C LYS A 265 13.63 12.29 -28.29
N ARG A 266 13.42 11.06 -27.80
CA ARG A 266 12.12 10.38 -27.76
C ARG A 266 11.71 9.93 -26.36
N LEU A 267 12.67 9.81 -25.46
CA LEU A 267 12.49 9.32 -24.10
C LEU A 267 13.26 10.20 -23.13
N GLY A 268 12.54 10.73 -22.16
CA GLY A 268 13.07 11.43 -21.00
C GLY A 268 12.41 10.91 -19.74
N LEU A 269 13.12 10.97 -18.61
CA LEU A 269 12.56 10.69 -17.30
C LEU A 269 12.54 12.02 -16.54
N ALA A 270 11.35 12.49 -16.19
CA ALA A 270 11.15 13.70 -15.42
C ALA A 270 10.24 13.40 -14.23
N VAL A 271 10.52 14.04 -13.09
CA VAL A 271 9.79 13.83 -11.83
C VAL A 271 8.99 15.07 -11.45
N TYR A 272 7.82 14.87 -10.86
CA TYR A 272 6.93 15.93 -10.39
C TYR A 272 6.44 15.58 -8.98
N PRO A 273 6.31 16.55 -8.07
CA PRO A 273 5.75 16.28 -6.75
C PRO A 273 4.25 15.97 -6.88
N LEU A 274 3.72 15.19 -5.93
CA LEU A 274 2.29 14.86 -5.86
C LEU A 274 1.41 16.11 -5.75
N LYS A 275 1.84 17.08 -4.94
CA LYS A 275 1.26 18.42 -4.88
C LYS A 275 2.32 19.45 -5.24
N GLN A 276 1.97 20.43 -6.07
CA GLN A 276 2.94 21.37 -6.65
C GLN A 276 3.69 22.22 -5.61
N ASP A 277 3.05 22.48 -4.47
CA ASP A 277 3.51 23.30 -3.36
C ASP A 277 4.13 22.50 -2.20
N GLU A 278 4.16 21.17 -2.31
CA GLU A 278 4.72 20.29 -1.28
C GLU A 278 5.94 19.52 -1.81
N THR A 279 6.84 19.12 -0.91
CA THR A 279 7.91 18.18 -1.26
C THR A 279 7.41 16.76 -1.04
N SER A 280 7.53 15.93 -2.07
CA SER A 280 7.21 14.50 -2.03
C SER A 280 8.48 13.68 -1.88
N HIS A 281 8.38 12.56 -1.17
CA HIS A 281 9.42 11.54 -1.10
C HIS A 281 8.93 10.31 -1.86
N GLU A 282 9.73 9.84 -2.81
CA GLU A 282 9.41 8.75 -3.72
C GLU A 282 10.63 7.85 -3.89
N ALA A 283 10.48 6.71 -4.54
CA ALA A 283 11.60 5.82 -4.80
C ALA A 283 11.52 5.13 -6.15
N PHE A 284 12.67 4.88 -6.77
CA PHE A 284 12.76 3.89 -7.84
C PHE A 284 13.14 2.55 -7.25
N LYS A 285 12.33 1.52 -7.49
CA LYS A 285 12.70 0.13 -7.20
C LYS A 285 13.19 -0.55 -8.47
N ILE A 286 14.46 -0.91 -8.49
CA ILE A 286 15.10 -1.61 -9.60
C ILE A 286 15.13 -3.09 -9.27
N VAL A 287 14.63 -3.92 -10.18
CA VAL A 287 14.61 -5.38 -10.09
C VAL A 287 15.47 -5.92 -11.22
N ALA A 288 16.47 -6.72 -10.89
CA ALA A 288 17.30 -7.45 -11.85
C ALA A 288 17.06 -8.95 -11.72
N SER A 289 16.81 -9.64 -12.84
CA SER A 289 16.53 -11.08 -12.84
C SER A 289 17.14 -11.76 -14.07
N ARG A 290 17.67 -12.97 -13.90
CA ARG A 290 18.16 -13.79 -15.03
C ARG A 290 17.02 -14.36 -15.90
N LYS A 291 15.79 -14.30 -15.40
CA LYS A 291 14.57 -14.72 -16.11
C LYS A 291 13.60 -13.54 -16.22
N PRO A 292 12.81 -13.46 -17.30
CA PRO A 292 11.75 -12.45 -17.39
C PRO A 292 10.79 -12.51 -16.19
N VAL A 293 10.38 -11.35 -15.70
CA VAL A 293 9.38 -11.17 -14.64
C VAL A 293 8.19 -10.40 -15.25
N ASP A 294 6.97 -10.93 -15.08
CA ASP A 294 5.80 -10.33 -15.70
C ASP A 294 5.26 -9.15 -14.88
N PHE A 295 5.73 -7.94 -15.21
CA PHE A 295 5.11 -6.68 -14.77
C PHE A 295 4.25 -6.01 -15.85
N GLY A 296 3.86 -6.74 -16.92
CA GLY A 296 3.16 -6.16 -18.07
C GLY A 296 1.77 -5.60 -17.77
N PHE A 297 1.21 -5.93 -16.60
CA PHE A 297 -0.07 -5.40 -16.11
C PHE A 297 0.06 -4.02 -15.43
N LEU A 298 1.29 -3.58 -15.15
CA LEU A 298 1.52 -2.26 -14.59
C LEU A 298 1.36 -1.18 -15.66
N PRO A 299 0.81 -0.02 -15.29
CA PRO A 299 0.74 1.10 -16.21
C PRO A 299 2.13 1.65 -16.51
N ILE A 300 2.29 2.13 -17.75
CA ILE A 300 3.49 2.83 -18.23
C ILE A 300 3.10 4.30 -18.41
N PRO A 301 3.69 5.23 -17.63
CA PRO A 301 3.35 6.65 -17.71
C PRO A 301 3.96 7.24 -19.00
N GLU A 302 3.12 7.67 -19.93
CA GLU A 302 3.57 8.20 -21.21
C GLU A 302 2.95 9.56 -21.50
N ASN A 303 3.76 10.62 -21.36
CA ASN A 303 3.37 12.02 -21.61
C ASN A 303 2.17 12.55 -20.81
N GLU A 304 1.71 11.83 -19.79
CA GLU A 304 0.57 12.20 -18.95
C GLU A 304 0.90 11.94 -17.48
N ILE A 305 0.33 12.77 -16.60
CA ILE A 305 0.33 12.51 -15.15
C ILE A 305 -0.63 11.35 -14.93
N TYR A 306 -0.09 10.16 -14.74
CA TYR A 306 -0.84 8.92 -14.75
C TYR A 306 -1.15 8.44 -13.33
N ALA A 307 -2.38 8.01 -13.07
CA ALA A 307 -2.74 7.36 -11.82
C ALA A 307 -2.16 5.94 -11.80
N GLY A 308 -1.08 5.71 -11.04
CA GLY A 308 -0.39 4.41 -11.02
C GLY A 308 -1.25 3.25 -10.50
N ALA A 309 -0.68 2.03 -10.47
CA ALA A 309 -1.39 0.85 -9.97
C ALA A 309 -1.78 1.01 -8.50
N LYS A 310 -2.99 0.55 -8.14
CA LYS A 310 -3.56 0.55 -6.78
C LYS A 310 -4.16 -0.82 -6.44
N GLY A 311 -4.44 -1.06 -5.16
CA GLY A 311 -5.18 -2.23 -4.67
C GLY A 311 -4.62 -3.57 -5.13
N GLU A 312 -5.47 -4.42 -5.69
CA GLU A 312 -5.12 -5.77 -6.17
C GLU A 312 -3.90 -5.80 -7.11
N ARG A 313 -3.66 -4.73 -7.87
CA ARG A 313 -2.48 -4.65 -8.75
C ARG A 313 -1.18 -4.52 -7.93
N LEU A 314 -1.20 -3.79 -6.82
CA LEU A 314 -0.04 -3.71 -5.92
C LEU A 314 0.18 -5.03 -5.19
N GLU A 315 -0.90 -5.67 -4.73
CA GLU A 315 -0.84 -7.01 -4.16
C GLU A 315 -0.19 -7.99 -5.14
N LYS A 316 -0.59 -7.95 -6.42
CA LYS A 316 0.01 -8.77 -7.48
C LYS A 316 1.50 -8.50 -7.67
N VAL A 317 1.95 -7.24 -7.66
CA VAL A 317 3.39 -6.91 -7.74
C VAL A 317 4.14 -7.54 -6.56
N LEU A 318 3.62 -7.36 -5.35
CA LEU A 318 4.23 -7.90 -4.14
C LEU A 318 4.31 -9.43 -4.18
N ASP A 319 3.25 -10.10 -4.62
CA ASP A 319 3.19 -11.55 -4.76
C ASP A 319 4.22 -12.06 -5.78
N ILE A 320 4.35 -11.38 -6.93
CA ILE A 320 5.37 -11.69 -7.93
C ILE A 320 6.78 -11.57 -7.34
N LEU A 321 7.09 -10.49 -6.65
CA LEU A 321 8.40 -10.29 -6.04
C LEU A 321 8.72 -11.35 -4.98
N LYS A 322 7.73 -11.76 -4.17
CA LYS A 322 7.88 -12.82 -3.16
C LYS A 322 8.09 -14.21 -3.76
N LYS A 323 7.39 -14.53 -4.86
CA LYS A 323 7.44 -15.84 -5.53
C LYS A 323 8.62 -15.97 -6.50
N THR A 324 9.14 -14.84 -6.99
CA THR A 324 10.30 -14.83 -7.87
C THR A 324 11.55 -15.17 -7.06
N SER A 325 12.32 -16.14 -7.53
CA SER A 325 13.62 -16.51 -6.97
C SER A 325 14.75 -15.99 -7.86
N ASN A 326 15.96 -15.87 -7.30
CA ASN A 326 17.17 -15.49 -8.05
C ASN A 326 17.08 -14.13 -8.75
N TRP A 327 16.45 -13.15 -8.10
CA TRP A 327 16.47 -11.75 -8.50
C TRP A 327 17.28 -10.93 -7.49
N SER A 328 17.63 -9.71 -7.87
CA SER A 328 18.33 -8.73 -7.03
C SER A 328 17.63 -7.39 -7.13
N GLU A 329 17.84 -6.55 -6.12
CA GLU A 329 17.17 -5.27 -6.05
C GLU A 329 18.08 -4.10 -5.68
N ALA A 330 17.64 -2.90 -6.05
CA ALA A 330 18.12 -1.65 -5.49
C ALA A 330 16.94 -0.69 -5.36
N THR A 331 16.81 -0.03 -4.21
CA THR A 331 15.80 1.01 -3.98
C THR A 331 16.51 2.36 -3.89
N LEU A 332 16.13 3.30 -4.75
CA LEU A 332 16.72 4.64 -4.84
C LEU A 332 15.68 5.68 -4.42
N GLY A 333 15.72 6.09 -3.15
CA GLY A 333 14.88 7.17 -2.64
C GLY A 333 15.29 8.54 -3.20
N TYR A 334 14.31 9.40 -3.45
CA TYR A 334 14.53 10.77 -3.87
C TYR A 334 13.44 11.72 -3.35
N TYR A 335 13.80 13.00 -3.26
CA TYR A 335 12.87 14.08 -2.98
C TYR A 335 12.57 14.85 -4.26
N VAL A 336 11.32 15.26 -4.44
CA VAL A 336 10.90 16.13 -5.52
C VAL A 336 9.98 17.23 -5.00
N GLY A 337 10.24 18.49 -5.36
CA GLY A 337 9.40 19.60 -4.90
C GLY A 337 10.10 20.96 -4.81
N PRO A 338 9.42 21.99 -4.27
CA PRO A 338 9.91 23.37 -4.21
C PRO A 338 11.17 23.54 -3.35
N ASN A 339 11.42 22.63 -2.39
CA ASN A 339 12.59 22.68 -1.52
C ASN A 339 13.86 22.10 -2.17
N CYS A 340 13.74 21.46 -3.33
CA CYS A 340 14.89 20.98 -4.08
C CYS A 340 15.44 22.10 -4.98
N SER A 341 16.43 22.84 -4.49
CA SER A 341 17.15 23.83 -5.28
C SER A 341 17.90 23.20 -6.46
N LYS A 342 18.17 24.00 -7.49
CA LYS A 342 18.80 23.55 -8.73
C LYS A 342 20.27 23.21 -8.58
#